data_AF-A0A1N6VSH4-F1
#
_entry.id   AF-A0A1N6VSH4-F1
#
_cell.length_a   1.000
_cell.length_b   1.000
_cell.length_c   1.000
_cell.angle_alpha   90.00
_cell.angle_beta   90.00
_cell.angle_gamma   90.00
#
_symmetry.space_group_name_H-M   'P 1'
#
loop_
_entity.id
_entity.type
_entity.pdbx_description
1 polymer ?
#
loop_
_entity_poly.entity_id
_entity_poly.type
_entity_poly.pdbx_seq_one_letter_code
_entity_poly.pdbx_strand_id
1 'polypeptide(L)'
;MNFYNNFDNCQEDVIDSLKVLLYQRHENIFDRIDFEDDRIYQEPLLYAYITQSDDFWLDSIIFGYEKNRNKKIEVFSNKKGIVYIPNIGYFHTDEKNQKLFLEVVNGTFLIKNQKDEKIVFHFESLLFLEEGIELVKTQHPLFEVLFRNNNDDIVEVEIDKVYDKHIEHFNTALKIIKENYSEYFNLLKKSIKKVLIYDGEPYSFAALQAHNMIFLNAHIGNDEVFFLDHILHEGAHVIFNTLTYNSKMNLFKVPFKTAMSEITNDKADHGELYGRFHGMFTQSNINPCMEICIDNNVFKGEQHHELLGRFSSNMKRFRAGIEKFNIPNLYNEEGELWYQFFTERYQNLYNRKKDLIDSFDVSNQPYVFSYNIFKESNK
;
A
#
# COMPACT_ATOMS: atom_id res chain seq x y z
N MET A 1 20.00 -1.72 -16.16
CA MET A 1 20.25 -1.83 -14.70
C MET A 1 19.05 -2.50 -14.05
N ASN A 2 19.22 -3.50 -13.17
CA ASN A 2 18.08 -4.12 -12.46
C ASN A 2 18.08 -3.67 -11.00
N PHE A 3 17.29 -2.63 -10.69
CA PHE A 3 17.17 -2.08 -9.33
C PHE A 3 16.59 -3.09 -8.34
N TYR A 4 15.83 -4.08 -8.81
CA TYR A 4 15.17 -5.06 -7.94
C TYR A 4 16.16 -6.01 -7.26
N ASN A 5 17.36 -6.18 -7.81
CA ASN A 5 18.40 -7.03 -7.21
C ASN A 5 18.86 -6.53 -5.84
N ASN A 6 18.70 -5.23 -5.56
CA ASN A 6 19.07 -4.64 -4.27
C ASN A 6 17.90 -4.59 -3.27
N PHE A 7 16.72 -5.11 -3.63
CA PHE A 7 15.52 -4.98 -2.81
C PHE A 7 15.71 -5.56 -1.41
N ASP A 8 16.33 -6.73 -1.29
CA ASP A 8 16.50 -7.40 0.00
C ASP A 8 17.40 -6.59 0.94
N ASN A 9 18.52 -6.05 0.44
CA ASN A 9 19.39 -5.17 1.22
C ASN A 9 18.66 -3.88 1.65
N CYS A 10 17.94 -3.24 0.73
CA CYS A 10 17.17 -2.03 1.07
C CYS A 10 16.05 -2.33 2.08
N GLN A 11 15.45 -3.52 2.02
CA GLN A 11 14.44 -3.96 2.98
C GLN A 11 15.05 -4.19 4.36
N GLU A 12 16.24 -4.79 4.43
CA GLU A 12 17.03 -4.93 5.66
C GLU A 12 17.31 -3.55 6.28
N ASP A 13 17.75 -2.57 5.49
CA ASP A 13 18.01 -1.20 5.98
C ASP A 13 16.75 -0.53 6.56
N VAL A 14 15.58 -0.74 5.93
CA VAL A 14 14.29 -0.25 6.44
C VAL A 14 13.95 -0.91 7.78
N ILE A 15 14.13 -2.23 7.88
CA ILE A 15 13.86 -3.02 9.09
C ILE A 15 14.80 -2.62 10.22
N ASP A 16 16.09 -2.50 9.96
CA ASP A 16 17.09 -2.12 10.95
C ASP A 16 16.86 -0.71 11.47
N SER A 17 16.42 0.20 10.59
CA SER A 17 16.02 1.54 11.02
C SER A 17 14.82 1.50 11.96
N LEU A 18 13.83 0.65 11.70
CA LEU A 18 12.71 0.45 12.63
C LEU A 18 13.17 -0.17 13.95
N LYS A 19 14.06 -1.17 13.93
CA LYS A 19 14.66 -1.78 15.12
C LYS A 19 15.37 -0.71 15.98
N VAL A 20 16.17 0.15 15.37
CA VAL A 20 16.85 1.26 16.06
C VAL A 20 15.85 2.23 16.68
N LEU A 21 14.83 2.66 15.94
CA LEU A 21 13.80 3.58 16.44
C LEU A 21 13.01 2.98 17.61
N LEU A 22 12.67 1.69 17.54
CA LEU A 22 12.01 0.98 18.63
C LEU A 22 12.90 0.88 19.86
N TYR A 23 14.18 0.54 19.70
CA TYR A 23 15.13 0.44 20.81
C TYR A 23 15.41 1.79 21.49
N GLN A 24 15.56 2.86 20.69
CA GLN A 24 15.73 4.22 21.23
C GLN A 24 14.55 4.66 22.09
N ARG A 25 13.36 4.14 21.78
CA ARG A 25 12.13 4.45 22.50
C ARG A 25 11.87 3.49 23.67
N HIS A 26 12.24 2.23 23.51
CA HIS A 26 12.05 1.14 24.47
C HIS A 26 13.30 0.25 24.52
N GLU A 27 14.22 0.55 25.44
CA GLU A 27 15.51 -0.17 25.55
C GLU A 27 15.35 -1.69 25.76
N ASN A 28 14.22 -2.14 26.31
CA ASN A 28 13.92 -3.54 26.57
C ASN A 28 13.11 -4.24 25.46
N ILE A 29 12.90 -3.60 24.31
CA ILE A 29 12.02 -4.16 23.25
C ILE A 29 12.45 -5.55 22.77
N PHE A 30 13.76 -5.78 22.66
CA PHE A 30 14.30 -7.06 22.17
C PHE A 30 14.31 -8.18 23.24
N ASP A 31 14.02 -7.85 24.50
CA ASP A 31 13.70 -8.87 25.51
C ASP A 31 12.28 -9.42 25.32
N ARG A 32 11.42 -8.66 24.62
CA ARG A 32 9.99 -8.96 24.43
C ARG A 32 9.71 -9.66 23.11
N ILE A 33 10.23 -9.10 22.02
CA ILE A 33 10.07 -9.62 20.65
C ILE A 33 11.41 -10.11 20.09
N ASP A 34 11.36 -11.02 19.11
CA ASP A 34 12.57 -11.59 18.52
C ASP A 34 13.31 -10.57 17.64
N PHE A 35 14.58 -10.31 17.93
CA PHE A 35 15.41 -9.38 17.13
C PHE A 35 15.64 -9.91 15.71
N GLU A 36 15.80 -11.22 15.56
CA GLU A 36 16.13 -11.89 14.30
C GLU A 36 14.91 -12.23 13.44
N ASP A 37 13.68 -12.03 13.94
CA ASP A 37 12.46 -12.28 13.18
C ASP A 37 11.98 -11.01 12.47
N ASP A 38 12.52 -10.80 11.28
CA ASP A 38 12.21 -9.67 10.40
C ASP A 38 10.72 -9.53 10.08
N ARG A 39 9.93 -10.60 10.17
CA ARG A 39 8.48 -10.55 9.93
C ARG A 39 7.76 -9.66 10.94
N ILE A 40 8.28 -9.56 12.17
CA ILE A 40 7.72 -8.69 13.21
C ILE A 40 7.88 -7.23 12.80
N TYR A 41 9.06 -6.86 12.29
CA TYR A 41 9.39 -5.49 11.87
C TYR A 41 8.77 -5.10 10.52
N GLN A 42 8.09 -6.03 9.87
CA GLN A 42 7.26 -5.74 8.70
C GLN A 42 5.79 -5.42 9.07
N GLU A 43 5.44 -5.43 10.36
CA GLU A 43 4.10 -5.07 10.86
C GLU A 43 3.78 -3.58 10.58
N PRO A 44 2.78 -3.28 9.73
CA PRO A 44 2.41 -1.91 9.39
C PRO A 44 2.08 -1.01 10.60
N LEU A 45 1.51 -1.58 11.67
CA LEU A 45 1.20 -0.81 12.88
C LEU A 45 2.44 -0.32 13.63
N LEU A 46 3.60 -0.99 13.52
CA LEU A 46 4.84 -0.48 14.11
C LEU A 46 5.30 0.80 13.41
N TYR A 47 5.10 0.92 12.09
CA TYR A 47 5.39 2.15 11.35
C TYR A 47 4.45 3.28 11.76
N ALA A 48 3.17 3.00 11.99
CA ALA A 48 2.24 4.00 12.49
C ALA A 48 2.62 4.43 13.92
N TYR A 49 2.99 3.46 14.75
CA TYR A 49 3.37 3.66 16.13
C TYR A 49 4.59 4.57 16.30
N ILE A 50 5.67 4.37 15.53
CA ILE A 50 6.88 5.22 15.65
C ILE A 50 6.63 6.69 15.29
N THR A 51 5.53 6.99 14.59
CA THR A 51 5.13 8.38 14.30
C THR A 51 4.29 9.02 15.40
N GLN A 52 3.82 8.24 16.38
CA GLN A 52 3.10 8.74 17.55
C GLN A 52 4.04 9.29 18.60
N SER A 53 3.54 10.22 19.43
CA SER A 53 4.28 10.73 20.59
C SER A 53 4.11 9.88 21.86
N ASP A 54 3.05 9.06 21.94
CA ASP A 54 2.72 8.25 23.11
C ASP A 54 3.01 6.76 22.92
N ASP A 55 3.16 6.05 24.04
CA ASP A 55 3.57 4.63 24.07
C ASP A 55 2.41 3.66 24.23
N PHE A 56 1.17 4.14 24.27
CA PHE A 56 0.03 3.34 24.72
C PHE A 56 -0.29 2.16 23.81
N TRP A 57 0.10 2.24 22.54
CA TRP A 57 -0.22 1.23 21.54
C TRP A 57 0.75 0.05 21.50
N LEU A 58 2.00 0.23 21.95
CA LEU A 58 3.07 -0.73 21.67
C LEU A 58 2.69 -2.13 22.15
N ASP A 59 2.25 -2.26 23.41
CA ASP A 59 1.87 -3.53 24.00
C ASP A 59 0.81 -4.26 23.17
N SER A 60 -0.21 -3.55 22.69
CA SER A 60 -1.26 -4.13 21.85
C SER A 60 -0.77 -4.59 20.48
N ILE A 61 0.20 -3.89 19.91
CA ILE A 61 0.77 -4.20 18.59
C ILE A 61 1.66 -5.44 18.68
N ILE A 62 2.54 -5.50 19.69
CA ILE A 62 3.54 -6.57 19.78
C ILE A 62 3.06 -7.83 20.50
N PHE A 63 1.91 -7.78 21.17
CA PHE A 63 1.39 -8.89 21.98
C PHE A 63 1.37 -10.25 21.27
N GLY A 64 0.95 -10.25 20.00
CA GLY A 64 0.91 -11.46 19.18
C GLY A 64 2.28 -12.05 18.87
N TYR A 65 3.33 -11.25 18.97
CA TYR A 65 4.72 -11.58 18.64
C TYR A 65 5.60 -11.84 19.87
N GLU A 66 5.15 -11.49 21.08
CA GLU A 66 5.96 -11.64 22.29
C GLU A 66 6.28 -13.11 22.62
N LYS A 67 7.55 -13.39 22.94
CA LYS A 67 8.00 -14.72 23.41
C LYS A 67 7.37 -15.07 24.77
N ASN A 68 7.37 -14.08 25.68
CA ASN A 68 6.80 -14.17 27.02
C ASN A 68 5.68 -13.14 27.17
N ARG A 69 4.48 -13.49 26.71
CA ARG A 69 3.34 -12.57 26.72
C ARG A 69 3.05 -12.03 28.12
N ASN A 70 2.86 -10.72 28.20
CA ASN A 70 2.31 -10.10 29.40
C ASN A 70 0.95 -10.72 29.73
N LYS A 71 0.69 -10.98 31.01
CA LYS A 71 -0.59 -11.61 31.43
C LYS A 71 -1.79 -10.68 31.22
N LYS A 72 -1.53 -9.37 31.20
CA LYS A 72 -2.49 -8.29 31.05
C LYS A 72 -1.85 -7.20 30.24
N ILE A 73 -2.52 -6.76 29.18
CA ILE A 73 -2.12 -5.60 28.38
C ILE A 73 -3.29 -4.65 28.21
N GLU A 74 -2.97 -3.40 27.93
CA GLU A 74 -3.94 -2.41 27.51
C GLU A 74 -4.27 -2.57 26.04
N VAL A 75 -5.55 -2.44 25.69
CA VAL A 75 -6.05 -2.53 24.31
C VAL A 75 -7.14 -1.49 24.09
N PHE A 76 -7.39 -1.15 22.83
CA PHE A 76 -8.34 -0.10 22.48
C PHE A 76 -9.34 -0.61 21.46
N SER A 77 -10.61 -0.42 21.76
CA SER A 77 -11.67 -0.67 20.80
C SER A 77 -11.87 0.55 19.91
N ASN A 78 -12.10 0.33 18.62
CA ASN A 78 -12.41 1.40 17.69
C ASN A 78 -13.88 1.85 17.79
N LYS A 79 -14.32 2.70 16.86
CA LYS A 79 -15.69 3.23 16.80
C LYS A 79 -16.80 2.17 16.65
N LYS A 80 -16.43 0.95 16.23
CA LYS A 80 -17.33 -0.20 16.10
C LYS A 80 -17.26 -1.17 17.29
N GLY A 81 -16.41 -0.89 18.28
CA GLY A 81 -16.23 -1.75 19.44
C GLY A 81 -15.29 -2.92 19.20
N ILE A 82 -14.48 -2.85 18.14
CA ILE A 82 -13.55 -3.91 17.73
C ILE A 82 -12.16 -3.60 18.25
N VAL A 83 -11.58 -4.54 19.00
CA VAL A 83 -10.15 -4.56 19.33
C VAL A 83 -9.45 -5.48 18.33
N TYR A 84 -8.48 -4.95 17.60
CA TYR A 84 -7.66 -5.73 16.67
C TYR A 84 -6.26 -5.94 17.26
N ILE A 85 -5.81 -7.18 17.34
CA ILE A 85 -4.47 -7.55 17.83
C ILE A 85 -3.73 -8.31 16.72
N PRO A 86 -2.61 -7.78 16.20
CA PRO A 86 -1.78 -8.45 15.21
C PRO A 86 -1.39 -9.86 15.63
N ASN A 87 -1.35 -10.78 14.66
CA ASN A 87 -1.02 -12.20 14.87
C ASN A 87 -1.93 -12.95 15.86
N ILE A 88 -3.06 -12.37 16.29
CA ILE A 88 -4.05 -12.98 17.18
C ILE A 88 -5.43 -13.00 16.54
N GLY A 89 -6.04 -11.84 16.30
CA GLY A 89 -7.44 -11.77 15.85
C GLY A 89 -8.16 -10.50 16.25
N TYR A 90 -9.48 -10.54 16.10
CA TYR A 90 -10.41 -9.47 16.41
C TYR A 90 -11.28 -9.85 17.60
N PHE A 91 -11.47 -8.90 18.51
CA PHE A 91 -12.38 -9.04 19.64
C PHE A 91 -13.51 -8.02 19.49
N HIS A 92 -14.70 -8.51 19.17
CA HIS A 92 -15.90 -7.70 18.98
C HIS A 92 -16.61 -7.51 20.30
N THR A 93 -16.82 -6.26 20.71
CA THR A 93 -17.43 -5.88 21.99
C THR A 93 -18.46 -4.76 21.77
N ASP A 94 -19.32 -4.53 22.77
CA ASP A 94 -20.23 -3.37 22.76
C ASP A 94 -19.54 -2.07 23.23
N GLU A 95 -18.32 -2.15 23.75
CA GLU A 95 -17.55 -1.02 24.27
C GLU A 95 -16.85 -0.30 23.12
N LYS A 96 -17.38 0.84 22.66
CA LYS A 96 -16.85 1.60 21.51
C LYS A 96 -15.91 2.73 21.95
N ASN A 97 -14.80 2.92 21.22
CA ASN A 97 -13.80 3.96 21.51
C ASN A 97 -13.32 3.93 22.97
N GLN A 98 -13.11 2.74 23.52
CA GLN A 98 -12.73 2.57 24.92
C GLN A 98 -11.37 1.90 25.05
N LYS A 99 -10.68 2.32 26.12
CA LYS A 99 -9.51 1.64 26.66
C LYS A 99 -9.97 0.48 27.53
N LEU A 100 -9.53 -0.71 27.18
CA LEU A 100 -9.86 -1.99 27.81
C LEU A 100 -8.56 -2.71 28.20
N PHE A 101 -8.70 -3.83 28.88
CA PHE A 101 -7.59 -4.72 29.20
C PHE A 101 -7.84 -6.11 28.62
N LEU A 102 -6.85 -6.64 27.91
CA LEU A 102 -6.82 -8.03 27.46
C LEU A 102 -5.95 -8.85 28.42
N GLU A 103 -6.52 -9.90 28.98
CA GLU A 103 -5.85 -10.86 29.86
C GLU A 103 -5.86 -12.26 29.24
N VAL A 104 -4.81 -13.05 29.48
CA VAL A 104 -4.77 -14.49 29.11
C VAL A 104 -4.77 -15.33 30.39
N VAL A 105 -5.87 -16.04 30.61
CA VAL A 105 -6.06 -16.90 31.78
C VAL A 105 -6.24 -18.34 31.30
N ASN A 106 -5.29 -19.22 31.66
CA ASN A 106 -5.29 -20.64 31.25
C ASN A 106 -5.47 -20.84 29.74
N GLY A 107 -4.80 -20.00 28.93
CA GLY A 107 -4.87 -20.04 27.46
C GLY A 107 -6.15 -19.45 26.86
N THR A 108 -7.05 -18.88 27.67
CA THR A 108 -8.27 -18.22 27.20
C THR A 108 -8.16 -16.71 27.35
N PHE A 109 -8.66 -15.97 26.37
CA PHE A 109 -8.72 -14.51 26.43
C PHE A 109 -9.85 -14.02 27.34
N LEU A 110 -9.60 -12.95 28.06
CA LEU A 110 -10.55 -12.23 28.88
C LEU A 110 -10.40 -10.73 28.59
N ILE A 111 -11.50 -10.04 28.35
CA ILE A 111 -11.52 -8.58 28.24
C ILE A 111 -12.15 -8.00 29.49
N LYS A 112 -11.52 -6.96 30.04
CA LYS A 112 -12.06 -6.17 31.15
C LYS A 112 -12.07 -4.69 30.83
N ASN A 113 -13.00 -3.95 31.41
CA ASN A 113 -12.98 -2.49 31.36
C ASN A 113 -12.03 -1.91 32.44
N GLN A 114 -11.99 -0.58 32.54
CA GLN A 114 -11.16 0.12 33.52
C GLN A 114 -11.57 -0.11 34.99
N LYS A 115 -12.77 -0.64 35.24
CA LYS A 115 -13.27 -1.00 36.58
C LYS A 115 -13.00 -2.47 36.94
N ASP A 116 -12.21 -3.17 36.12
CA ASP A 116 -11.94 -4.61 36.21
C ASP A 116 -13.18 -5.49 36.02
N GLU A 117 -14.26 -4.94 35.43
CA GLU A 117 -15.46 -5.69 35.10
C GLU A 117 -15.26 -6.45 33.79
N LYS A 118 -15.68 -7.72 33.76
CA LYS A 118 -15.58 -8.56 32.58
C LYS A 118 -16.51 -8.07 31.47
N ILE A 119 -15.94 -7.88 30.29
CA ILE A 119 -16.66 -7.54 29.06
C ILE A 119 -16.92 -8.80 28.26
N VAL A 120 -18.15 -8.93 27.75
CA VAL A 120 -18.52 -9.99 26.81
C VAL A 120 -17.97 -9.62 25.44
N PHE A 121 -17.37 -10.59 24.76
CA PHE A 121 -16.84 -10.39 23.42
C PHE A 121 -17.06 -11.63 22.54
N HIS A 122 -17.05 -11.40 21.23
CA HIS A 122 -16.95 -12.44 20.23
C HIS A 122 -15.55 -12.40 19.61
N PHE A 123 -14.86 -13.55 19.57
CA PHE A 123 -13.55 -13.66 18.95
C PHE A 123 -13.69 -14.09 17.48
N GLU A 124 -12.97 -13.40 16.61
CA GLU A 124 -12.86 -13.71 15.19
C GLU A 124 -11.38 -13.81 14.81
N SER A 125 -11.01 -14.92 14.17
CA SER A 125 -9.64 -15.14 13.70
C SER A 125 -9.26 -14.17 12.56
N LEU A 126 -7.95 -13.99 12.40
CA LEU A 126 -7.38 -13.31 11.24
C LEU A 126 -7.77 -14.03 9.95
N LEU A 127 -7.97 -13.24 8.89
CA LEU A 127 -8.24 -13.74 7.56
C LEU A 127 -7.00 -13.48 6.70
N PHE A 128 -6.46 -14.53 6.08
CA PHE A 128 -5.35 -14.42 5.16
C PHE A 128 -5.82 -14.75 3.75
N LEU A 129 -5.38 -13.92 2.80
CA LEU A 129 -5.56 -14.12 1.37
C LEU A 129 -4.47 -15.05 0.84
N GLU A 130 -4.45 -15.28 -0.47
CA GLU A 130 -3.35 -16.00 -1.09
C GLU A 130 -1.99 -15.35 -0.77
N GLU A 131 -0.93 -16.15 -0.81
CA GLU A 131 0.45 -15.75 -0.50
C GLU A 131 0.72 -15.26 0.94
N GLY A 132 -0.25 -15.42 1.84
CA GLY A 132 -0.08 -15.07 3.26
C GLY A 132 -0.24 -13.58 3.56
N ILE A 133 -0.89 -12.83 2.68
CA ILE A 133 -1.26 -11.42 2.92
C ILE A 133 -2.47 -11.40 3.86
N GLU A 134 -2.39 -10.67 4.96
CA GLU A 134 -3.52 -10.51 5.87
C GLU A 134 -4.55 -9.53 5.27
N LEU A 135 -5.83 -9.93 5.28
CA LEU A 135 -6.94 -9.03 5.02
C LEU A 135 -7.38 -8.38 6.32
N VAL A 136 -7.13 -7.08 6.42
CA VAL A 136 -7.52 -6.26 7.58
C VAL A 136 -8.98 -5.84 7.43
N LYS A 137 -9.83 -6.33 8.33
CA LYS A 137 -11.30 -6.18 8.26
C LYS A 137 -11.86 -4.99 9.03
N THR A 138 -10.99 -4.15 9.58
CA THR A 138 -11.40 -3.00 10.38
C THR A 138 -10.39 -1.87 10.26
N GLN A 139 -10.85 -0.63 10.44
CA GLN A 139 -9.95 0.51 10.61
C GLN A 139 -9.35 0.45 12.01
N HIS A 140 -8.03 0.33 12.10
CA HIS A 140 -7.32 0.51 13.36
C HIS A 140 -7.24 2.02 13.67
N PRO A 141 -7.40 2.46 14.94
CA PRO A 141 -7.36 3.89 15.28
C PRO A 141 -6.11 4.63 14.79
N LEU A 142 -4.93 4.00 14.85
CA LEU A 142 -3.68 4.58 14.32
C LEU A 142 -3.71 4.87 12.81
N PHE A 143 -4.59 4.24 12.04
CA PHE A 143 -4.71 4.47 10.60
C PHE A 143 -5.81 5.47 10.23
N GLU A 144 -6.64 5.93 11.18
CA GLU A 144 -7.76 6.84 10.88
C GLU A 144 -7.29 8.12 10.17
N VAL A 145 -6.16 8.67 10.61
CA VAL A 145 -5.56 9.90 10.05
C VAL A 145 -5.09 9.78 8.60
N LEU A 146 -5.03 8.57 8.05
CA LEU A 146 -4.60 8.30 6.67
C LEU A 146 -5.74 8.40 5.66
N PHE A 147 -6.99 8.31 6.10
CA PHE A 147 -8.16 8.35 5.21
C PHE A 147 -8.60 9.79 4.99
N ARG A 148 -7.97 10.45 4.02
CA ARG A 148 -8.20 11.86 3.69
C ARG A 148 -8.82 12.03 2.32
N ASN A 149 -9.78 12.94 2.21
CA ASN A 149 -10.36 13.29 0.92
C ASN A 149 -9.51 14.34 0.18
N ASN A 150 -9.98 14.79 -0.99
CA ASN A 150 -9.25 15.78 -1.81
C ASN A 150 -9.09 17.16 -1.15
N ASN A 151 -9.84 17.44 -0.07
CA ASN A 151 -9.71 18.67 0.72
C ASN A 151 -8.77 18.50 1.92
N ASP A 152 -8.12 17.35 2.05
CA ASP A 152 -7.26 16.96 3.18
C ASP A 152 -8.01 16.72 4.51
N ASP A 153 -9.35 16.62 4.46
CA ASP A 153 -10.18 16.29 5.62
C ASP A 153 -10.13 14.79 5.90
N ILE A 154 -10.04 14.42 7.19
CA ILE A 154 -10.18 13.02 7.62
C ILE A 154 -11.65 12.61 7.45
N VAL A 155 -11.89 11.53 6.70
CA VAL A 155 -13.22 11.05 6.38
C VAL A 155 -13.43 9.61 6.84
N GLU A 156 -14.70 9.27 7.12
CA GLU A 156 -15.08 7.90 7.38
C GLU A 156 -15.14 7.10 6.07
N VAL A 157 -14.78 5.82 6.16
CA VAL A 157 -14.89 4.86 5.06
C VAL A 157 -15.67 3.64 5.52
N GLU A 158 -16.33 2.97 4.56
CA GLU A 158 -16.95 1.68 4.80
C GLU A 158 -15.94 0.56 4.56
N ILE A 159 -15.84 -0.38 5.49
CA ILE A 159 -14.90 -1.51 5.44
C ILE A 159 -15.65 -2.81 5.67
N ASP A 160 -16.73 -2.76 6.46
CA ASP A 160 -17.43 -3.97 6.86
C ASP A 160 -18.05 -4.59 5.62
N LYS A 161 -17.67 -5.84 5.36
CA LYS A 161 -18.21 -6.66 4.27
C LYS A 161 -17.98 -6.08 2.87
N VAL A 162 -17.16 -5.03 2.71
CA VAL A 162 -16.71 -4.59 1.39
C VAL A 162 -15.87 -5.69 0.77
N TYR A 163 -14.94 -6.25 1.56
CA TYR A 163 -14.07 -7.33 1.15
C TYR A 163 -14.83 -8.59 0.69
N ASP A 164 -16.00 -8.92 1.26
CA ASP A 164 -16.77 -10.13 0.89
C ASP A 164 -17.12 -10.17 -0.60
N LYS A 165 -17.28 -9.00 -1.22
CA LYS A 165 -17.62 -8.87 -2.65
C LYS A 165 -16.38 -8.92 -3.55
N HIS A 166 -15.19 -8.74 -2.99
CA HIS A 166 -13.98 -8.42 -3.74
C HIS A 166 -12.80 -9.38 -3.49
N ILE A 167 -12.84 -10.24 -2.47
CA ILE A 167 -11.76 -11.19 -2.18
C ILE A 167 -11.43 -12.07 -3.40
N GLU A 168 -12.45 -12.63 -4.07
CA GLU A 168 -12.22 -13.51 -5.22
C GLU A 168 -11.58 -12.76 -6.40
N HIS A 169 -12.00 -11.51 -6.64
CA HIS A 169 -11.41 -10.66 -7.67
C HIS A 169 -9.96 -10.28 -7.33
N PHE A 170 -9.67 -9.97 -6.06
CA PHE A 170 -8.33 -9.68 -5.57
C PHE A 170 -7.40 -10.91 -5.73
N ASN A 171 -7.83 -12.10 -5.29
CA ASN A 171 -7.04 -13.33 -5.42
C ASN A 171 -6.81 -13.69 -6.89
N THR A 172 -7.83 -13.53 -7.74
CA THR A 172 -7.71 -13.75 -9.19
C THR A 172 -6.68 -12.80 -9.80
N ALA A 173 -6.71 -11.51 -9.45
CA ALA A 173 -5.72 -10.54 -9.90
C ALA A 173 -4.29 -10.89 -9.43
N LEU A 174 -4.11 -11.28 -8.16
CA LEU A 174 -2.80 -11.75 -7.66
C LEU A 174 -2.28 -12.95 -8.43
N LYS A 175 -3.14 -13.94 -8.71
CA LYS A 175 -2.79 -15.10 -9.50
C LYS A 175 -2.38 -14.72 -10.92
N ILE A 176 -3.11 -13.80 -11.56
CA ILE A 176 -2.76 -13.28 -12.89
C ILE A 176 -1.37 -12.62 -12.87
N ILE A 177 -1.08 -11.79 -11.87
CA ILE A 177 0.24 -11.16 -11.71
C ILE A 177 1.33 -12.23 -11.51
N LYS A 178 1.07 -13.24 -10.68
CA LYS A 178 2.01 -14.35 -10.43
C LYS A 178 2.35 -15.12 -11.72
N GLU A 179 1.34 -15.43 -12.53
CA GLU A 179 1.49 -16.23 -13.74
C GLU A 179 2.10 -15.45 -14.90
N ASN A 180 1.82 -14.14 -15.00
CA ASN A 180 2.23 -13.32 -16.13
C ASN A 180 3.42 -12.41 -15.83
N TYR A 181 3.69 -12.08 -14.57
CA TYR A 181 4.78 -11.20 -14.17
C TYR A 181 5.46 -11.61 -12.85
N SER A 182 5.90 -12.87 -12.81
CA SER A 182 6.41 -13.55 -11.60
C SER A 182 7.59 -12.86 -10.89
N GLU A 183 8.52 -12.24 -11.62
CA GLU A 183 9.64 -11.50 -11.03
C GLU A 183 9.13 -10.35 -10.15
N TYR A 184 8.17 -9.57 -10.66
CA TYR A 184 7.59 -8.45 -9.92
C TYR A 184 6.64 -8.94 -8.81
N PHE A 185 5.90 -10.01 -9.06
CA PHE A 185 5.09 -10.67 -8.04
C PHE A 185 5.91 -11.06 -6.79
N ASN A 186 7.13 -11.56 -6.97
CA ASN A 186 8.00 -11.89 -5.84
C ASN A 186 8.34 -10.66 -4.99
N LEU A 187 8.49 -9.48 -5.60
CA LEU A 187 8.67 -8.22 -4.87
C LEU A 187 7.40 -7.81 -4.12
N LEU A 188 6.23 -7.94 -4.76
CA LEU A 188 4.94 -7.69 -4.11
C LEU A 188 4.76 -8.58 -2.87
N LYS A 189 5.04 -9.87 -2.99
CA LYS A 189 4.97 -10.83 -1.88
C LYS A 189 5.94 -10.49 -0.73
N LYS A 190 7.14 -10.01 -1.05
CA LYS A 190 8.12 -9.60 -0.04
C LYS A 190 7.74 -8.29 0.65
N SER A 191 7.11 -7.36 -0.07
CA SER A 191 6.79 -6.01 0.41
C SER A 191 5.42 -5.91 1.09
N ILE A 192 4.38 -6.56 0.57
CA ILE A 192 3.02 -6.40 1.06
C ILE A 192 2.69 -7.50 2.07
N LYS A 193 2.34 -7.10 3.30
CA LYS A 193 1.91 -8.01 4.37
C LYS A 193 0.43 -7.89 4.68
N LYS A 194 -0.14 -6.72 4.45
CA LYS A 194 -1.55 -6.44 4.76
C LYS A 194 -2.24 -5.70 3.62
N VAL A 195 -3.51 -5.99 3.45
CA VAL A 195 -4.41 -5.23 2.59
C VAL A 195 -5.68 -4.89 3.35
N LEU A 196 -6.21 -3.69 3.09
CA LEU A 196 -7.54 -3.29 3.53
C LEU A 196 -8.32 -2.83 2.30
N ILE A 197 -9.48 -3.44 2.09
CA ILE A 197 -10.41 -3.07 1.01
C ILE A 197 -11.54 -2.27 1.64
N TYR A 198 -11.81 -1.08 1.12
CA TYR A 198 -12.83 -0.17 1.63
C TYR A 198 -13.61 0.49 0.49
N ASP A 199 -14.71 1.15 0.83
CA ASP A 199 -15.50 2.00 -0.05
C ASP A 199 -15.59 3.39 0.60
N GLY A 200 -15.21 4.44 -0.13
CA GLY A 200 -15.25 5.81 0.37
C GLY A 200 -14.73 6.86 -0.60
N GLU A 201 -14.60 8.09 -0.12
CA GLU A 201 -14.05 9.21 -0.91
C GLU A 201 -12.55 9.10 -1.23
N PRO A 202 -11.67 8.67 -0.29
CA PRO A 202 -10.23 8.62 -0.56
C PRO A 202 -9.91 7.63 -1.68
N TYR A 203 -8.95 7.95 -2.55
CA TYR A 203 -8.47 6.99 -3.56
C TYR A 203 -7.72 5.82 -2.91
N SER A 204 -7.52 4.72 -3.64
CA SER A 204 -6.51 3.73 -3.23
C SER A 204 -5.17 4.42 -2.90
N PHE A 205 -4.50 3.93 -1.87
CA PHE A 205 -3.24 4.50 -1.41
C PHE A 205 -2.34 3.49 -0.71
N ALA A 206 -1.06 3.82 -0.66
CA ALA A 206 -0.07 3.31 0.27
C ALA A 206 0.58 4.47 1.02
N ALA A 207 0.94 4.28 2.28
CA ALA A 207 1.51 5.33 3.12
C ALA A 207 2.76 4.83 3.85
N LEU A 208 3.76 5.70 4.01
CA LEU A 208 4.97 5.38 4.80
C LEU A 208 4.64 5.07 6.26
N GLN A 209 3.62 5.73 6.82
CA GLN A 209 3.10 5.49 8.17
C GLN A 209 2.41 4.13 8.32
N ALA A 210 2.14 3.44 7.22
CA ALA A 210 1.59 2.09 7.20
C ALA A 210 2.38 1.23 6.20
N HIS A 211 3.71 1.36 6.22
CA HIS A 211 4.59 0.65 5.29
C HIS A 211 4.31 -0.86 5.33
N ASN A 212 4.45 -1.53 4.18
CA ASN A 212 4.05 -2.92 3.95
C ASN A 212 2.53 -3.19 3.93
N MET A 213 1.70 -2.14 3.92
CA MET A 213 0.25 -2.23 3.73
C MET A 213 -0.23 -1.43 2.52
N ILE A 214 -1.24 -1.95 1.82
CA ILE A 214 -1.96 -1.23 0.77
C ILE A 214 -3.44 -1.09 1.14
N PHE A 215 -4.03 0.04 0.75
CA PHE A 215 -5.43 0.38 1.01
C PHE A 215 -6.14 0.54 -0.33
N LEU A 216 -7.16 -0.27 -0.59
CA LEU A 216 -7.83 -0.36 -1.88
C LEU A 216 -9.26 0.15 -1.79
N ASN A 217 -9.55 1.29 -2.43
CA ASN A 217 -10.92 1.80 -2.56
C ASN A 217 -11.63 1.08 -3.70
N ALA A 218 -12.47 0.10 -3.37
CA ALA A 218 -13.19 -0.71 -4.34
C ALA A 218 -14.70 -0.52 -4.19
N HIS A 219 -15.37 -0.28 -5.31
CA HIS A 219 -16.80 -0.11 -5.39
C HIS A 219 -17.48 -1.33 -6.04
N ILE A 220 -18.80 -1.41 -5.89
CA ILE A 220 -19.62 -2.42 -6.56
C ILE A 220 -19.36 -2.37 -8.08
N GLY A 221 -19.01 -3.53 -8.64
CA GLY A 221 -18.71 -3.69 -10.06
C GLY A 221 -17.21 -3.66 -10.39
N ASN A 222 -16.33 -3.35 -9.44
CA ASN A 222 -14.90 -3.54 -9.62
C ASN A 222 -14.53 -5.03 -9.56
N ASP A 223 -13.83 -5.50 -10.58
CA ASP A 223 -13.44 -6.89 -10.79
C ASP A 223 -11.92 -7.08 -10.82
N GLU A 224 -11.44 -8.23 -11.27
CA GLU A 224 -10.01 -8.54 -11.32
C GLU A 224 -9.17 -7.61 -12.23
N VAL A 225 -9.75 -6.91 -13.21
CA VAL A 225 -9.01 -5.92 -14.03
C VAL A 225 -8.71 -4.68 -13.20
N PHE A 226 -9.67 -4.24 -12.39
CA PHE A 226 -9.45 -3.17 -11.41
C PHE A 226 -8.38 -3.56 -10.39
N PHE A 227 -8.48 -4.75 -9.81
CA PHE A 227 -7.52 -5.21 -8.80
C PHE A 227 -6.12 -5.43 -9.38
N LEU A 228 -6.00 -5.89 -10.64
CA LEU A 228 -4.72 -6.01 -11.33
C LEU A 228 -3.96 -4.67 -11.33
N ASP A 229 -4.64 -3.60 -11.76
CA ASP A 229 -4.08 -2.25 -11.82
C ASP A 229 -3.73 -1.73 -10.42
N HIS A 230 -4.66 -1.81 -9.47
CA HIS A 230 -4.49 -1.21 -8.15
C HIS A 230 -3.51 -1.96 -7.25
N ILE A 231 -3.40 -3.30 -7.35
CA ILE A 231 -2.37 -4.06 -6.64
C ILE A 231 -0.98 -3.68 -7.15
N LEU A 232 -0.80 -3.59 -8.48
CA LEU A 232 0.47 -3.18 -9.08
C LEU A 232 0.81 -1.72 -8.71
N HIS A 233 -0.18 -0.83 -8.69
CA HIS A 233 0.00 0.58 -8.35
C HIS A 233 0.42 0.77 -6.90
N GLU A 234 -0.40 0.34 -5.95
CA GLU A 234 -0.14 0.57 -4.53
C GLU A 234 1.03 -0.29 -4.03
N GLY A 235 1.19 -1.49 -4.61
CA GLY A 235 2.36 -2.33 -4.38
C GLY A 235 3.66 -1.67 -4.86
N ALA A 236 3.63 -1.01 -6.02
CA ALA A 236 4.78 -0.24 -6.50
C ALA A 236 5.13 0.91 -5.55
N HIS A 237 4.13 1.50 -4.88
CA HIS A 237 4.40 2.52 -3.88
C HIS A 237 5.23 2.02 -2.70
N VAL A 238 4.86 0.87 -2.15
CA VAL A 238 5.62 0.24 -1.07
C VAL A 238 7.01 -0.18 -1.55
N ILE A 239 7.11 -0.80 -2.73
CA ILE A 239 8.38 -1.28 -3.28
C ILE A 239 9.37 -0.13 -3.52
N PHE A 240 8.93 0.98 -4.10
CA PHE A 240 9.83 2.09 -4.40
C PHE A 240 10.31 2.82 -3.15
N ASN A 241 9.43 2.98 -2.15
CA ASN A 241 9.81 3.53 -0.84
C ASN A 241 10.92 2.69 -0.19
N THR A 242 10.86 1.37 -0.34
CA THR A 242 11.94 0.46 0.10
C THR A 242 13.20 0.66 -0.76
N LEU A 243 13.12 0.56 -2.09
CA LEU A 243 14.28 0.63 -2.99
C LEU A 243 15.05 1.95 -2.89
N THR A 244 14.35 3.04 -2.59
CA THR A 244 14.96 4.37 -2.48
C THR A 244 15.14 4.81 -1.02
N TYR A 245 15.02 3.89 -0.05
CA TYR A 245 15.10 4.23 1.36
C TYR A 245 16.35 5.03 1.71
N ASN A 246 17.53 4.55 1.29
CA ASN A 246 18.82 5.18 1.52
C ASN A 246 19.10 6.36 0.58
N SER A 247 18.53 6.34 -0.63
CA SER A 247 18.92 7.25 -1.69
C SER A 247 17.95 8.39 -1.96
N LYS A 248 16.72 8.34 -1.42
CA LYS A 248 15.67 9.36 -1.64
C LYS A 248 16.14 10.78 -1.40
N MET A 249 17.01 10.99 -0.41
CA MET A 249 17.57 12.30 -0.05
C MET A 249 18.54 12.85 -1.11
N ASN A 250 19.10 11.95 -1.92
CA ASN A 250 20.19 12.23 -2.86
C ASN A 250 19.78 12.00 -4.32
N LEU A 251 18.51 11.73 -4.64
CA LEU A 251 18.07 11.55 -6.04
C LEU A 251 18.21 12.85 -6.85
N PHE A 252 17.97 14.00 -6.23
CA PHE A 252 17.92 15.30 -6.89
C PHE A 252 18.94 16.27 -6.31
N LYS A 253 19.33 17.29 -7.09
CA LYS A 253 20.18 18.40 -6.62
C LYS A 253 19.46 19.38 -5.70
N VAL A 254 18.16 19.19 -5.51
CA VAL A 254 17.27 19.96 -4.65
C VAL A 254 16.60 19.02 -3.65
N PRO A 255 16.06 19.52 -2.52
CA PRO A 255 15.32 18.68 -1.59
C PRO A 255 14.21 17.89 -2.28
N PHE A 256 14.09 16.60 -1.99
CA PHE A 256 13.10 15.71 -2.62
C PHE A 256 11.64 16.12 -2.36
N LYS A 257 11.39 16.94 -1.32
CA LYS A 257 10.09 17.53 -0.99
C LYS A 257 9.80 18.87 -1.67
N THR A 258 10.70 19.38 -2.51
CA THR A 258 10.47 20.63 -3.24
C THR A 258 9.18 20.53 -4.07
N ALA A 259 8.36 21.59 -4.05
CA ALA A 259 7.12 21.62 -4.80
C ALA A 259 7.40 21.58 -6.31
N MET A 260 6.63 20.80 -7.07
CA MET A 260 6.85 20.66 -8.51
C MET A 260 6.68 21.98 -9.27
N SER A 261 5.81 22.88 -8.81
CA SER A 261 5.66 24.21 -9.38
C SER A 261 6.95 25.05 -9.32
N GLU A 262 7.81 24.82 -8.33
CA GLU A 262 9.10 25.52 -8.22
C GLU A 262 10.12 24.97 -9.21
N ILE A 263 10.01 23.69 -9.56
CA ILE A 263 10.89 23.00 -10.50
C ILE A 263 10.51 23.34 -11.95
N THR A 264 9.22 23.28 -12.27
CA THR A 264 8.70 23.49 -13.63
C THR A 264 8.45 24.95 -13.96
N ASN A 265 8.43 25.83 -12.94
CA ASN A 265 7.94 27.21 -13.03
C ASN A 265 6.47 27.33 -13.47
N ASP A 266 5.67 26.28 -13.28
CA ASP A 266 4.23 26.27 -13.53
C ASP A 266 3.44 26.21 -12.22
N LYS A 267 2.69 27.27 -11.91
CA LYS A 267 1.87 27.35 -10.69
C LYS A 267 0.70 26.35 -10.68
N ALA A 268 0.31 25.82 -11.84
CA ALA A 268 -0.68 24.77 -11.93
C ALA A 268 -0.11 23.38 -11.60
N ASP A 269 1.22 23.23 -11.49
CA ASP A 269 1.83 21.95 -11.16
C ASP A 269 1.83 21.67 -9.66
N HIS A 270 0.98 20.74 -9.25
CA HIS A 270 0.79 20.40 -7.84
C HIS A 270 1.61 19.18 -7.41
N GLY A 271 1.86 19.08 -6.11
CA GLY A 271 2.54 17.94 -5.48
C GLY A 271 4.05 18.14 -5.30
N GLU A 272 4.66 17.23 -4.55
CA GLU A 272 6.11 17.23 -4.30
C GLU A 272 6.89 16.47 -5.37
N LEU A 273 8.15 16.88 -5.57
CA LEU A 273 9.08 16.36 -6.57
C LEU A 273 9.21 14.83 -6.52
N TYR A 274 9.52 14.30 -5.34
CA TYR A 274 9.65 12.85 -5.15
C TYR A 274 8.36 12.10 -5.41
N GLY A 275 7.22 12.60 -4.92
CA GLY A 275 5.91 11.99 -5.16
C GLY A 275 5.57 11.89 -6.65
N ARG A 276 5.87 12.92 -7.45
CA ARG A 276 5.67 12.87 -8.90
C ARG A 276 6.68 11.96 -9.61
N PHE A 277 7.94 11.94 -9.16
CA PHE A 277 8.97 11.04 -9.69
C PHE A 277 8.61 9.57 -9.42
N HIS A 278 8.13 9.30 -8.22
CA HIS A 278 7.60 8.01 -7.79
C HIS A 278 6.44 7.54 -8.69
N GLY A 279 5.56 8.44 -9.12
CA GLY A 279 4.51 8.12 -10.10
C GLY A 279 5.03 7.51 -11.41
N MET A 280 6.27 7.78 -11.83
CA MET A 280 6.86 7.10 -12.99
C MET A 280 7.26 5.66 -12.68
N PHE A 281 7.69 5.36 -11.44
CA PHE A 281 7.97 3.99 -11.03
C PHE A 281 6.71 3.13 -11.03
N THR A 282 5.58 3.64 -10.55
CA THR A 282 4.31 2.88 -10.58
C THR A 282 3.93 2.51 -12.01
N GLN A 283 3.96 3.49 -12.92
CA GLN A 283 3.70 3.29 -14.34
C GLN A 283 4.69 2.32 -15.00
N SER A 284 5.95 2.33 -14.58
CA SER A 284 6.96 1.41 -15.11
C SER A 284 6.65 -0.06 -14.77
N ASN A 285 5.84 -0.35 -13.75
CA ASN A 285 5.54 -1.72 -13.32
C ASN A 285 4.13 -2.19 -13.70
N ILE A 286 3.15 -1.27 -13.69
CA ILE A 286 1.78 -1.54 -14.14
C ILE A 286 1.77 -1.95 -15.62
N ASN A 287 2.38 -1.11 -16.48
CA ASN A 287 2.24 -1.24 -17.93
C ASN A 287 2.83 -2.55 -18.49
N PRO A 288 3.99 -3.05 -18.05
CA PRO A 288 4.51 -4.35 -18.51
C PRO A 288 3.61 -5.54 -18.13
N CYS A 289 3.01 -5.54 -16.94
CA CYS A 289 2.07 -6.60 -16.59
C CYS A 289 0.84 -6.58 -17.50
N MET A 290 0.29 -5.39 -17.72
CA MET A 290 -0.85 -5.20 -18.61
C MET A 290 -0.53 -5.59 -20.05
N GLU A 291 0.65 -5.21 -20.57
CA GLU A 291 1.12 -5.62 -21.90
C GLU A 291 1.12 -7.15 -22.04
N ILE A 292 1.70 -7.86 -21.07
CA ILE A 292 1.74 -9.33 -21.08
C ILE A 292 0.32 -9.92 -21.01
N CYS A 293 -0.56 -9.35 -20.20
CA CYS A 293 -1.95 -9.80 -20.11
C CYS A 293 -2.72 -9.60 -21.42
N ILE A 294 -2.44 -8.51 -22.14
CA ILE A 294 -2.99 -8.24 -23.47
C ILE A 294 -2.49 -9.30 -24.46
N ASP A 295 -1.18 -9.55 -24.50
CA ASP A 295 -0.57 -10.49 -25.44
C ASP A 295 -1.00 -11.93 -25.21
N ASN A 296 -1.17 -12.31 -23.95
CA ASN A 296 -1.63 -13.65 -23.57
C ASN A 296 -3.15 -13.79 -23.63
N ASN A 297 -3.90 -12.74 -23.99
CA ASN A 297 -5.37 -12.73 -24.02
C ASN A 297 -5.98 -13.23 -22.70
N VAL A 298 -5.43 -12.78 -21.57
CA VAL A 298 -5.84 -13.21 -20.21
C VAL A 298 -7.32 -12.91 -19.98
N PHE A 299 -7.78 -11.75 -20.45
CA PHE A 299 -9.16 -11.30 -20.33
C PHE A 299 -9.89 -11.35 -21.66
N LYS A 300 -11.23 -11.36 -21.61
CA LYS A 300 -12.11 -11.38 -22.79
C LYS A 300 -13.24 -10.36 -22.65
N GLY A 301 -13.88 -10.00 -23.77
CA GLY A 301 -15.06 -9.13 -23.76
C GLY A 301 -14.79 -7.78 -23.11
N GLU A 302 -15.68 -7.35 -22.20
CA GLU A 302 -15.58 -6.05 -21.54
C GLU A 302 -14.32 -5.89 -20.69
N GLN A 303 -13.87 -6.95 -20.02
CA GLN A 303 -12.64 -6.93 -19.22
C GLN A 303 -11.39 -6.70 -20.08
N HIS A 304 -11.34 -7.34 -21.26
CA HIS A 304 -10.27 -7.08 -22.21
C HIS A 304 -10.30 -5.63 -22.68
N HIS A 305 -11.48 -5.11 -23.03
CA HIS A 305 -11.62 -3.73 -23.45
C HIS A 305 -11.23 -2.74 -22.34
N GLU A 306 -11.60 -3.00 -21.10
CA GLU A 306 -11.17 -2.23 -19.94
C GLU A 306 -9.64 -2.25 -19.78
N LEU A 307 -9.01 -3.43 -19.89
CA LEU A 307 -7.56 -3.57 -19.82
C LEU A 307 -6.85 -2.71 -20.90
N LEU A 308 -7.36 -2.70 -22.13
CA LEU A 308 -6.82 -1.86 -23.20
C LEU A 308 -6.93 -0.37 -22.87
N GLY A 309 -8.05 0.06 -22.30
CA GLY A 309 -8.27 1.43 -21.87
C GLY A 309 -7.35 1.85 -20.72
N ARG A 310 -7.22 1.00 -19.69
CA ARG A 310 -6.30 1.24 -18.57
C ARG A 310 -4.85 1.31 -19.04
N PHE A 311 -4.41 0.35 -19.87
CA PHE A 311 -3.07 0.34 -20.45
C PHE A 311 -2.78 1.61 -21.25
N SER A 312 -3.71 2.03 -22.12
CA SER A 312 -3.54 3.23 -22.95
C SER A 312 -3.51 4.51 -22.10
N SER A 313 -4.37 4.60 -21.08
CA SER A 313 -4.39 5.71 -20.12
C SER A 313 -3.09 5.80 -19.32
N ASN A 314 -2.64 4.67 -18.79
CA ASN A 314 -1.40 4.55 -18.02
C ASN A 314 -0.17 4.89 -18.88
N MET A 315 -0.09 4.40 -20.12
CA MET A 315 1.00 4.74 -21.04
C MET A 315 1.05 6.23 -21.40
N LYS A 316 -0.10 6.89 -21.58
CA LYS A 316 -0.13 8.35 -21.83
C LYS A 316 0.27 9.16 -20.60
N ARG A 317 -0.12 8.73 -19.40
CA ARG A 317 0.38 9.33 -18.14
C ARG A 317 1.87 9.12 -17.96
N PHE A 318 2.37 7.93 -18.31
CA PHE A 318 3.79 7.62 -18.24
C PHE A 318 4.59 8.55 -19.17
N ARG A 319 4.13 8.71 -20.41
CA ARG A 319 4.71 9.68 -21.36
C ARG A 319 4.77 11.09 -20.78
N ALA A 320 3.65 11.59 -20.25
CA ALA A 320 3.58 12.92 -19.66
C ALA A 320 4.54 13.08 -18.47
N GLY A 321 4.71 12.03 -17.68
CA GLY A 321 5.72 11.95 -16.61
C GLY A 321 7.15 12.08 -17.16
N ILE A 322 7.53 11.25 -18.14
CA ILE A 322 8.85 11.30 -18.77
C ILE A 322 9.14 12.69 -19.35
N GLU A 323 8.22 13.24 -20.12
CA GLU A 323 8.38 14.57 -20.74
C GLU A 323 8.52 15.67 -19.68
N LYS A 324 7.72 15.62 -18.60
CA LYS A 324 7.78 16.59 -17.49
C LYS A 324 9.11 16.53 -16.74
N PHE A 325 9.67 15.33 -16.57
CA PHE A 325 10.89 15.11 -15.81
C PHE A 325 12.17 15.22 -16.65
N ASN A 326 12.06 15.57 -17.94
CA ASN A 326 13.20 15.87 -18.79
C ASN A 326 13.80 17.27 -18.48
N ILE A 327 14.28 17.45 -17.25
CA ILE A 327 14.76 18.74 -16.73
C ILE A 327 16.29 18.70 -16.61
N PRO A 328 17.01 19.54 -17.39
CA PRO A 328 18.46 19.58 -17.32
C PRO A 328 18.96 19.90 -15.91
N ASN A 329 19.99 19.16 -15.48
CA ASN A 329 20.67 19.35 -14.21
C ASN A 329 19.83 19.10 -12.94
N LEU A 330 18.64 18.51 -13.02
CA LEU A 330 17.82 18.22 -11.83
C LEU A 330 18.41 17.09 -10.97
N TYR A 331 18.96 16.06 -11.60
CA TYR A 331 19.33 14.81 -10.93
C TYR A 331 20.78 14.79 -10.44
N ASN A 332 21.02 14.07 -9.35
CA ASN A 332 22.33 13.48 -9.08
C ASN A 332 22.46 12.15 -9.85
N GLU A 333 23.61 11.49 -9.72
CA GLU A 333 23.93 10.25 -10.46
C GLU A 333 22.85 9.16 -10.32
N GLU A 334 22.41 8.85 -9.10
CA GLU A 334 21.39 7.80 -8.91
C GLU A 334 20.01 8.21 -9.44
N GLY A 335 19.61 9.48 -9.28
CA GLY A 335 18.36 9.97 -9.84
C GLY A 335 18.34 9.91 -11.37
N GLU A 336 19.49 10.17 -11.99
CA GLU A 336 19.67 10.06 -13.44
C GLU A 336 19.51 8.60 -13.90
N LEU A 337 20.06 7.64 -13.16
CA LEU A 337 19.89 6.21 -13.46
C LEU A 337 18.42 5.78 -13.38
N TRP A 338 17.67 6.25 -12.38
CA TRP A 338 16.23 5.99 -12.27
C TRP A 338 15.45 6.62 -13.42
N TYR A 339 15.75 7.88 -13.76
CA TYR A 339 15.09 8.56 -14.87
C TYR A 339 15.37 7.90 -16.22
N GLN A 340 16.60 7.46 -16.46
CA GLN A 340 16.98 6.67 -17.63
C GLN A 340 16.22 5.35 -17.69
N PHE A 341 16.14 4.63 -16.57
CA PHE A 341 15.35 3.40 -16.49
C PHE A 341 13.87 3.62 -16.84
N PHE A 342 13.26 4.69 -16.33
CA PHE A 342 11.87 5.03 -16.69
C PHE A 342 11.74 5.34 -18.19
N THR A 343 12.65 6.13 -18.73
CA THR A 343 12.64 6.54 -20.13
C THR A 343 12.81 5.36 -21.08
N GLU A 344 13.80 4.50 -20.83
CA GLU A 344 14.05 3.28 -21.62
C GLU A 344 12.85 2.35 -21.56
N ARG A 345 12.26 2.17 -20.38
CA ARG A 345 11.11 1.29 -20.19
C ARG A 345 9.87 1.80 -20.92
N TYR A 346 9.58 3.11 -20.82
CA TYR A 346 8.51 3.75 -21.58
C TYR A 346 8.73 3.59 -23.09
N GLN A 347 9.92 3.93 -23.60
CA GLN A 347 10.22 3.86 -25.03
C GLN A 347 10.07 2.44 -25.57
N ASN A 348 10.56 1.44 -24.84
CA ASN A 348 10.44 0.04 -25.23
C ASN A 348 8.98 -0.43 -25.31
N LEU A 349 8.14 -0.09 -24.32
CA LEU A 349 6.71 -0.40 -24.32
C LEU A 349 5.98 0.33 -25.45
N TYR A 350 6.20 1.64 -25.57
CA TYR A 350 5.55 2.47 -26.58
C TYR A 350 5.89 1.97 -27.99
N ASN A 351 7.16 1.64 -28.27
CA ASN A 351 7.54 1.15 -29.59
C ASN A 351 6.88 -0.19 -29.97
N ARG A 352 6.63 -1.08 -28.99
CA ARG A 352 5.95 -2.37 -29.26
C ARG A 352 4.43 -2.24 -29.39
N LYS A 353 3.82 -1.26 -28.72
CA LYS A 353 2.36 -1.11 -28.60
C LYS A 353 1.82 0.22 -29.12
N LYS A 354 2.61 0.95 -29.91
CA LYS A 354 2.28 2.29 -30.38
C LYS A 354 0.87 2.39 -30.96
N ASP A 355 0.57 1.52 -31.92
CA ASP A 355 -0.71 1.54 -32.62
C ASP A 355 -1.89 1.34 -31.66
N LEU A 356 -1.73 0.49 -30.65
CA LEU A 356 -2.73 0.25 -29.61
C LEU A 356 -2.89 1.45 -28.66
N ILE A 357 -1.78 2.03 -28.21
CA ILE A 357 -1.80 3.17 -27.28
C ILE A 357 -2.44 4.38 -27.93
N ASP A 358 -2.16 4.59 -29.22
CA ASP A 358 -2.65 5.73 -29.99
C ASP A 358 -4.06 5.49 -30.56
N SER A 359 -4.56 4.24 -30.61
CA SER A 359 -5.90 3.94 -31.14
C SER A 359 -7.05 4.36 -30.22
N PHE A 360 -6.79 4.53 -28.92
CA PHE A 360 -7.83 4.81 -27.93
C PHE A 360 -7.84 6.26 -27.46
N ASP A 361 -9.02 6.88 -27.39
CA ASP A 361 -9.22 8.17 -26.74
C ASP A 361 -9.42 8.00 -25.24
N VAL A 362 -8.48 8.54 -24.46
CA VAL A 362 -8.53 8.56 -22.98
C VAL A 362 -8.39 9.99 -22.45
N SER A 363 -8.61 10.99 -23.29
CA SER A 363 -8.41 12.41 -22.96
C SER A 363 -9.37 12.93 -21.89
N ASN A 364 -10.55 12.30 -21.76
CA ASN A 364 -11.58 12.63 -20.79
C ASN A 364 -11.53 11.77 -19.51
N GLN A 365 -10.49 10.95 -19.32
CA GLN A 365 -10.40 10.07 -18.15
C GLN A 365 -10.13 10.86 -16.86
N PRO A 366 -10.84 10.56 -15.76
CA PRO A 366 -10.53 11.12 -14.44
C PRO A 366 -9.22 10.56 -13.90
N TYR A 367 -8.78 11.06 -12.73
CA TYR A 367 -7.56 10.58 -12.07
C TYR A 367 -7.59 9.06 -11.85
N VAL A 368 -8.68 8.53 -11.27
CA VAL A 368 -8.95 7.08 -11.31
C VAL A 368 -9.62 6.75 -12.63
N PHE A 369 -9.09 5.77 -13.36
CA PHE A 369 -9.64 5.37 -14.65
C PHE A 369 -11.10 4.91 -14.50
N SER A 370 -11.97 5.31 -15.43
CA SER A 370 -13.38 4.92 -15.46
C SER A 370 -13.72 4.19 -16.74
N TYR A 371 -14.01 2.88 -16.62
CA TYR A 371 -14.38 2.07 -17.78
C TYR A 371 -15.65 2.58 -18.47
N ASN A 372 -16.62 3.09 -17.72
CA ASN A 372 -17.84 3.67 -18.30
C ASN A 372 -17.54 4.85 -19.21
N ILE A 373 -16.72 5.81 -18.74
CA ILE A 373 -16.31 6.97 -19.54
C ILE A 373 -15.49 6.52 -20.75
N PHE A 374 -14.59 5.55 -20.55
CA PHE A 374 -13.75 5.02 -21.63
C PHE A 374 -14.57 4.36 -22.74
N LYS A 375 -15.51 3.49 -22.36
CA LYS A 375 -16.40 2.78 -23.28
C LYS A 375 -17.30 3.73 -24.09
N GLU A 376 -17.71 4.85 -23.50
CA GLU A 376 -18.50 5.86 -24.21
C GLU A 376 -17.70 6.57 -25.29
N SER A 377 -16.43 6.87 -25.03
CA SER A 377 -15.51 7.52 -25.99
C SER A 377 -14.98 6.57 -27.07
N ASN A 378 -14.97 5.25 -26.83
CA ASN A 378 -14.33 4.24 -27.68
C ASN A 378 -15.29 3.08 -27.99
N LYS A 379 -16.24 3.32 -28.90
CA LYS A 379 -17.26 2.35 -29.32
C LYS A 379 -16.87 1.55 -30.56
#